data_AF-A0A8J2R602-F1
#
_entry.id   AF-A0A8J2R602-F1
#
_cell.length_a   1.000
_cell.length_b   1.000
_cell.length_c   1.000
_cell.angle_alpha   90.00
_cell.angle_beta   90.00
_cell.angle_gamma   90.00
#
_symmetry.space_group_name_H-M   'P 1'
#
loop_
_entity.id
_entity.type
_entity.pdbx_description
1 polymer ?
#
loop_
_entity_poly.entity_id
_entity_poly.type
_entity_poly.pdbx_seq_one_letter_code
_entity_poly.pdbx_strand_id
1 'polypeptide(L)'
;MADVVIVRYLFTFLLLNACYAGLPGLESDQDGLSPAENHLQEDILAVDKKMMVQQPRYKCHQCEPPDCDHSTQVCNSALYCFKSTVRASDGTLRYSRGCSSRRDHYQFTCRTHQTQGHSKRHAAAPLNITCCQGDMCNEGPFPPLSPADTAIEPLTSGAWKLWLSVGLSVLAVSAIGGLIILVLRRTHRLRVSRAAQKLGVDSNYFTANMYSSHVTSAYYEGAEGSQACALQAVAAGDSTLRQYLEGSATSGSGSGQPLMVQRTLAKQVSLIERLGKGRYGEVWRGSWCSDSVAVKILFSRDEASWARETEMYSTVLLRHDNILAYIGSDMTSRNSCTQLWLITQYHPLGSLYEYLSRTTLTRHQMMLICLSTVKGLLHLHTDIHGTQGKPAIAHRDIRSKNILVKLNGECCIADLGLAVTREHEDDPRRGTPRYMSPEMLDGSMSPVCLESYKRCDIYALSLVFWEVCRRVSGRGRRPPYYEWAPQDPGLDDMRKIVCVDNARPGIPTDTHPTMQGMFSLMRECWHQNPSVRLPALRIKKTLLKLAANDNAIRLDEDTEVYV
;
A
#
# COMPACT_ATOMS: atom_id res chain seq x y z
N MET A 1 12.79 -12.17 4.90
CA MET A 1 12.80 -11.27 3.73
C MET A 1 13.57 -9.97 3.96
N ALA A 2 13.82 -9.56 5.22
CA ALA A 2 14.75 -8.46 5.54
C ALA A 2 16.22 -8.78 5.17
N ASP A 3 16.62 -10.06 5.19
CA ASP A 3 18.00 -10.48 4.94
C ASP A 3 18.46 -10.23 3.49
N VAL A 4 17.55 -10.27 2.52
CA VAL A 4 17.89 -10.04 1.10
C VAL A 4 18.11 -8.55 0.81
N VAL A 5 17.46 -7.66 1.56
CA VAL A 5 17.60 -6.21 1.42
C VAL A 5 18.91 -5.75 2.07
N ILE A 6 19.23 -6.25 3.27
CA ILE A 6 20.49 -5.93 3.96
C ILE A 6 21.69 -6.43 3.16
N VAL A 7 21.63 -7.65 2.61
CA VAL A 7 22.71 -8.19 1.76
C VAL A 7 22.84 -7.38 0.47
N ARG A 8 21.74 -6.89 -0.13
CA ARG A 8 21.81 -5.98 -1.29
C ARG A 8 22.45 -4.64 -0.97
N TYR A 9 22.15 -4.05 0.19
CA TYR A 9 22.75 -2.78 0.62
C TYR A 9 24.23 -2.93 1.00
N LEU A 10 24.61 -4.05 1.61
CA LEU A 10 26.02 -4.35 1.93
C LEU A 10 26.84 -4.61 0.65
N PHE A 11 26.22 -5.23 -0.36
CA PHE A 11 26.85 -5.47 -1.67
C PHE A 11 27.02 -4.17 -2.48
N THR A 12 26.04 -3.25 -2.44
CA THR A 12 26.18 -1.94 -3.08
C THR A 12 27.18 -1.04 -2.36
N PHE A 13 27.26 -1.11 -1.03
CA PHE A 13 28.24 -0.35 -0.24
C PHE A 13 29.69 -0.83 -0.47
N LEU A 14 29.91 -2.14 -0.59
CA LEU A 14 31.23 -2.70 -0.91
C LEU A 14 31.67 -2.41 -2.36
N LEU A 15 30.73 -2.39 -3.31
CA LEU A 15 31.01 -1.99 -4.71
C LEU A 15 31.37 -0.50 -4.84
N LEU A 16 30.75 0.37 -4.04
CA LEU A 16 31.09 1.79 -4.00
C LEU A 16 32.48 2.04 -3.42
N ASN A 17 32.86 1.35 -2.34
CA ASN A 17 34.18 1.53 -1.72
C ASN A 17 35.32 0.88 -2.52
N ALA A 18 35.07 -0.20 -3.25
CA ALA A 18 36.06 -0.78 -4.16
C ALA A 18 36.34 0.08 -5.40
N CYS A 19 35.42 0.98 -5.79
CA CYS A 19 35.60 1.93 -6.88
C CYS A 19 36.37 3.21 -6.49
N TYR A 20 36.58 3.46 -5.20
CA TYR A 20 37.32 4.64 -4.72
C TYR A 20 38.77 4.35 -4.30
N ALA A 21 39.15 3.08 -4.14
CA ALA A 21 40.50 2.67 -3.79
C ALA A 21 41.31 2.31 -5.05
N GLY A 22 41.65 3.32 -5.86
CA GLY A 22 42.41 3.03 -7.08
C GLY A 22 42.79 4.22 -7.97
N LEU A 23 43.28 5.32 -7.41
CA LEU A 23 44.04 6.33 -8.17
C LEU A 23 45.14 6.94 -7.27
N PRO A 24 46.43 6.74 -7.58
CA PRO A 24 47.54 7.44 -6.94
C PRO A 24 47.87 8.75 -7.68
N GLY A 25 48.13 9.81 -6.91
CA GLY A 25 48.98 10.95 -7.28
C GLY A 25 48.30 12.12 -8.01
N LEU A 26 48.06 13.21 -7.28
CA LEU A 26 48.62 14.53 -7.61
C LEU A 26 48.50 15.45 -6.38
N GLU A 27 49.58 16.20 -6.17
CA GLU A 27 49.98 16.88 -4.95
C GLU A 27 49.22 18.18 -4.65
N SER A 28 49.52 18.65 -3.43
CA SER A 28 49.24 19.91 -2.74
C SER A 28 49.01 21.17 -3.58
N ASP A 29 48.09 22.02 -3.09
CA ASP A 29 48.49 23.33 -2.55
C ASP A 29 47.49 23.80 -1.47
N GLN A 30 48.06 24.18 -0.31
CA GLN A 30 47.41 24.87 0.80
C GLN A 30 47.64 26.37 0.65
N ASP A 31 46.57 27.15 0.80
CA ASP A 31 46.51 28.52 1.34
C ASP A 31 45.01 28.88 1.32
N GLY A 32 44.31 29.47 2.29
CA GLY A 32 44.64 30.08 3.57
C GLY A 32 43.45 31.01 3.92
N LEU A 33 42.89 30.83 5.13
CA LEU A 33 42.01 31.75 5.90
C LEU A 33 40.50 31.88 5.60
N SER A 34 39.76 31.91 6.72
CA SER A 34 38.31 31.98 7.00
C SER A 34 37.87 33.42 7.40
N PRO A 35 36.74 33.66 8.11
CA PRO A 35 35.32 33.37 7.86
C PRO A 35 34.45 34.66 7.93
N ALA A 36 33.24 34.67 7.37
CA ALA A 36 32.20 35.62 7.80
C ALA A 36 30.78 35.12 7.47
N GLU A 37 30.13 34.58 8.50
CA GLU A 37 28.67 34.57 8.61
C GLU A 37 28.17 36.00 8.91
N ASN A 38 26.89 36.23 8.61
CA ASN A 38 26.09 37.41 8.92
C ASN A 38 26.21 38.62 7.98
N HIS A 39 25.50 38.56 6.84
CA HIS A 39 24.61 39.66 6.46
C HIS A 39 23.37 39.11 5.76
N LEU A 40 22.38 38.85 6.62
CA LEU A 40 21.00 38.54 6.32
C LEU A 40 20.35 39.77 5.66
N GLN A 41 19.48 39.52 4.68
CA GLN A 41 18.16 40.17 4.62
C GLN A 41 17.97 41.60 4.08
N GLU A 42 18.87 42.21 3.32
CA GLU A 42 18.58 43.55 2.72
C GLU A 42 18.77 43.73 1.20
N ASP A 43 19.39 42.80 0.46
CA ASP A 43 19.65 43.00 -0.98
C ASP A 43 18.60 42.40 -1.94
N ILE A 44 17.55 41.73 -1.43
CA ILE A 44 16.55 41.04 -2.27
C ILE A 44 15.44 41.99 -2.80
N LEU A 45 15.39 43.25 -2.37
CA LEU A 45 14.34 44.20 -2.77
C LEU A 45 14.81 45.44 -3.55
N ALA A 46 16.10 45.55 -3.90
CA ALA A 46 16.66 46.77 -4.49
C ALA A 46 17.31 46.64 -5.88
N VAL A 47 17.27 45.47 -6.53
CA VAL A 47 17.85 45.30 -7.90
C VAL A 47 16.78 45.07 -8.98
N ASP A 48 15.49 44.99 -8.63
CA ASP A 48 14.40 44.84 -9.60
C ASP A 48 14.02 46.14 -10.35
N LYS A 49 14.90 47.16 -10.34
CA LYS A 49 14.65 48.45 -11.02
C LYS A 49 15.85 49.09 -11.74
N LYS A 50 16.94 48.35 -12.00
CA LYS A 50 18.04 48.84 -12.85
C LYS A 50 18.55 47.76 -13.80
N MET A 51 17.88 47.62 -14.94
CA MET A 51 18.43 47.41 -16.30
C MET A 51 17.34 46.83 -17.22
N MET A 52 16.42 47.68 -17.69
CA MET A 52 15.71 47.41 -18.95
C MET A 52 16.68 47.67 -20.11
N VAL A 53 17.64 46.77 -20.33
CA VAL A 53 18.28 46.65 -21.64
C VAL A 53 17.26 45.94 -22.51
N GLN A 54 16.59 46.66 -23.40
CA GLN A 54 15.77 46.04 -24.45
C GLN A 54 16.70 45.10 -25.23
N GLN A 55 16.59 43.80 -24.99
CA GLN A 55 17.37 42.82 -25.74
C GLN A 55 16.90 42.85 -27.19
N PRO A 56 17.83 42.87 -28.17
CA PRO A 56 17.48 42.88 -29.58
C PRO A 56 16.64 41.65 -29.90
N ARG A 57 15.57 41.89 -30.67
CA ARG A 57 14.59 40.89 -31.08
C ARG A 57 14.79 40.60 -32.56
N TYR A 58 15.06 39.35 -32.90
CA TYR A 58 15.43 38.93 -34.25
C TYR A 58 14.27 38.28 -35.00
N LYS A 59 14.32 38.35 -36.32
CA LYS A 59 13.54 37.52 -37.24
C LYS A 59 14.32 36.27 -37.61
N CYS A 60 13.70 35.10 -37.59
CA CYS A 60 14.38 33.83 -37.92
C CYS A 60 13.49 32.93 -38.78
N HIS A 61 14.11 32.10 -39.62
CA HIS A 61 13.40 31.01 -40.28
C HIS A 61 13.03 29.88 -39.30
N GLN A 62 11.88 29.26 -39.54
CA GLN A 62 11.39 28.11 -38.79
C GLN A 62 11.00 26.99 -39.75
N CYS A 63 11.51 25.78 -39.53
CA CYS A 63 11.14 24.58 -40.28
C CYS A 63 11.44 23.31 -39.49
N GLU A 64 10.60 22.28 -39.68
CA GLU A 64 10.81 20.94 -39.15
C GLU A 64 10.75 19.91 -40.30
N PRO A 65 11.42 18.75 -40.17
CA PRO A 65 11.35 17.68 -41.18
C PRO A 65 9.91 17.22 -41.44
N PRO A 66 9.55 16.86 -42.68
CA PRO A 66 10.41 16.72 -43.86
C PRO A 66 10.66 18.02 -44.65
N ASP A 67 9.93 19.10 -44.37
CA ASP A 67 9.83 20.28 -45.24
C ASP A 67 10.79 21.42 -44.85
N CYS A 68 12.09 21.17 -44.88
CA CYS A 68 13.13 22.18 -44.55
C CYS A 68 13.92 22.72 -45.75
N ASP A 69 13.62 22.28 -46.99
CA ASP A 69 14.33 22.73 -48.19
C ASP A 69 13.89 24.13 -48.67
N HIS A 70 12.64 24.54 -48.40
CA HIS A 70 12.06 25.82 -48.85
C HIS A 70 11.07 26.45 -47.83
N SER A 71 11.50 26.66 -46.58
CA SER A 71 10.59 27.19 -45.53
C SER A 71 10.32 28.70 -45.64
N THR A 72 9.06 29.09 -45.84
CA THR A 72 8.59 30.49 -45.77
C THR A 72 8.15 30.92 -44.36
N GLN A 73 8.16 30.02 -43.38
CA GLN A 73 7.77 30.33 -42.01
C GLN A 73 8.86 31.13 -41.29
N VAL A 74 8.49 32.31 -40.77
CA VAL A 74 9.37 33.24 -40.08
C VAL A 74 8.75 33.62 -38.74
N CYS A 75 9.53 33.51 -37.67
CA CYS A 75 9.14 34.06 -36.38
C CYS A 75 9.69 35.48 -36.24
N ASN A 76 8.86 36.41 -35.76
CA ASN A 76 9.22 37.81 -35.55
C ASN A 76 9.24 38.04 -34.03
N SER A 77 10.43 38.21 -33.43
CA SER A 77 10.69 38.50 -31.99
C SER A 77 11.44 37.42 -31.19
N ALA A 78 12.38 36.73 -31.83
CA ALA A 78 13.25 35.76 -31.16
C ALA A 78 14.43 36.43 -30.42
N LEU A 79 14.92 35.81 -29.35
CA LEU A 79 16.18 36.19 -28.68
C LEU A 79 17.40 35.61 -29.39
N TYR A 80 17.22 34.50 -30.12
CA TYR A 80 18.25 33.84 -30.93
C TYR A 80 17.60 32.94 -31.99
N CYS A 81 18.34 32.67 -33.07
CA CYS A 81 17.98 31.70 -34.09
C CYS A 81 18.91 30.48 -34.00
N PHE A 82 18.44 29.31 -34.48
CA PHE A 82 19.28 28.11 -34.60
C PHE A 82 19.00 27.33 -35.88
N LYS A 83 19.97 26.51 -36.27
CA LYS A 83 19.86 25.47 -37.31
C LYS A 83 20.58 24.20 -36.85
N SER A 84 20.05 23.03 -37.18
CA SER A 84 20.61 21.76 -36.73
C SER A 84 20.55 20.64 -37.77
N THR A 85 21.46 19.69 -37.63
CA THR A 85 21.51 18.44 -38.39
C THR A 85 21.56 17.27 -37.41
N VAL A 86 20.66 16.30 -37.58
CA VAL A 86 20.56 15.08 -36.76
C VAL A 86 20.64 13.85 -37.64
N ARG A 87 21.38 12.82 -37.21
CA ARG A 87 21.31 11.49 -37.83
C ARG A 87 20.29 10.62 -37.10
N ALA A 88 19.18 10.29 -37.74
CA ALA A 88 18.19 9.38 -37.18
C ALA A 88 18.75 7.95 -37.04
N SER A 89 18.05 7.10 -36.28
CA SER A 89 18.47 5.70 -36.02
C SER A 89 18.55 4.83 -37.28
N ASP A 90 17.86 5.23 -38.34
CA ASP A 90 17.87 4.60 -39.67
C ASP A 90 19.05 5.09 -40.55
N GLY A 91 19.90 6.00 -40.04
CA GLY A 91 21.02 6.58 -40.76
C GLY A 91 20.67 7.80 -41.62
N THR A 92 19.39 8.18 -41.72
CA THR A 92 18.96 9.35 -42.50
C THR A 92 19.31 10.66 -41.80
N LEU A 93 19.69 11.68 -42.57
CA LEU A 93 19.95 13.03 -42.06
C LEU A 93 18.66 13.85 -42.03
N ARG A 94 18.39 14.49 -40.90
CA ARG A 94 17.26 15.40 -40.70
C ARG A 94 17.77 16.79 -40.36
N TYR A 95 17.16 17.80 -40.98
CA TYR A 95 17.52 19.20 -40.82
C TYR A 95 16.37 19.97 -40.15
N SER A 96 16.70 20.92 -39.28
CA SER A 96 15.69 21.80 -38.68
C SER A 96 16.22 23.21 -38.44
N ARG A 97 15.34 24.21 -38.49
CA ARG A 97 15.62 25.61 -38.15
C ARG A 97 14.57 26.10 -37.18
N GLY A 98 14.95 26.95 -36.24
CA GLY A 98 13.99 27.51 -35.32
C GLY A 98 14.52 28.72 -34.57
N CYS A 99 13.70 29.18 -33.63
CA CYS A 99 13.97 30.36 -32.84
C CYS A 99 13.30 30.25 -31.47
N SER A 100 13.76 31.04 -30.51
CA SER A 100 13.14 31.06 -29.18
C SER A 100 13.08 32.46 -28.59
N SER A 101 11.99 32.75 -27.89
CA SER A 101 11.77 33.99 -27.13
C SER A 101 12.15 33.86 -25.65
N ARG A 102 12.53 32.66 -25.20
CA ARG A 102 12.87 32.34 -23.79
C ARG A 102 14.37 32.12 -23.61
N ARG A 103 14.94 32.74 -22.59
CA ARG A 103 16.38 32.64 -22.28
C ARG A 103 16.79 31.25 -21.82
N ASP A 104 15.91 30.57 -21.09
CA ASP A 104 16.14 29.21 -20.57
C ASP A 104 16.41 28.24 -21.73
N HIS A 105 15.68 28.37 -22.84
CA HIS A 105 15.83 27.49 -24.00
C HIS A 105 17.21 27.63 -24.67
N TYR A 106 17.84 28.81 -24.62
CA TYR A 106 19.17 29.02 -25.20
C TYR A 106 20.21 28.09 -24.56
N GLN A 107 20.11 27.86 -23.25
CA GLN A 107 21.03 26.99 -22.53
C GLN A 107 20.90 25.53 -22.96
N PHE A 108 19.69 25.07 -23.27
CA PHE A 108 19.42 23.69 -23.68
C PHE A 108 19.62 23.42 -25.17
N THR A 109 19.59 24.46 -26.02
CA THR A 109 19.70 24.31 -27.48
C THR A 109 21.11 24.66 -27.99
N CYS A 110 21.70 25.74 -27.48
CA CYS A 110 22.93 26.31 -28.03
C CYS A 110 24.18 26.03 -27.18
N ARG A 111 23.99 25.62 -25.92
CA ARG A 111 25.07 25.38 -24.96
C ARG A 111 25.34 23.91 -24.69
N THR A 112 24.63 23.02 -25.37
CA THR A 112 24.86 21.58 -25.36
C THR A 112 26.21 21.32 -26.01
N HIS A 113 27.21 20.96 -25.19
CA HIS A 113 28.56 20.67 -25.66
C HIS A 113 28.51 19.65 -26.81
N GLN A 114 29.23 19.95 -27.90
CA GLN A 114 29.52 18.99 -28.97
C GLN A 114 30.02 17.70 -28.34
N THR A 115 29.21 16.65 -28.33
CA THR A 115 29.66 15.31 -27.94
C THR A 115 30.48 14.71 -29.07
N GLN A 116 31.65 15.28 -29.34
CA GLN A 116 32.74 14.60 -30.03
C GLN A 116 33.53 13.83 -28.97
N GLY A 117 33.09 12.63 -28.65
CA GLY A 117 33.80 11.77 -27.71
C GLY A 117 33.00 10.54 -27.38
N HIS A 118 33.60 9.36 -27.63
CA HIS A 118 33.05 8.03 -27.39
C HIS A 118 32.31 7.94 -26.06
N SER A 119 30.98 7.97 -26.09
CA SER A 119 30.16 7.70 -24.92
C SER A 119 29.45 6.37 -25.05
N LYS A 120 29.38 5.71 -23.90
CA LYS A 120 28.94 4.35 -23.64
C LYS A 120 27.51 4.13 -24.16
N ARG A 121 27.29 2.89 -24.56
CA ARG A 121 26.03 2.31 -25.07
C ARG A 121 24.78 2.96 -24.47
N HIS A 122 23.93 3.43 -25.39
CA HIS A 122 22.55 3.91 -25.24
C HIS A 122 22.34 5.43 -25.05
N ALA A 123 21.69 6.03 -26.05
CA ALA A 123 20.97 7.31 -26.05
C ALA A 123 21.75 8.61 -26.37
N ALA A 124 22.09 8.82 -27.64
CA ALA A 124 21.89 10.09 -28.36
C ALA A 124 22.26 9.90 -29.84
N ALA A 125 21.35 10.27 -30.75
CA ALA A 125 21.70 10.44 -32.16
C ALA A 125 22.77 11.54 -32.30
N PRO A 126 23.79 11.39 -33.17
CA PRO A 126 24.72 12.48 -33.44
C PRO A 126 23.95 13.72 -33.93
N LEU A 127 24.11 14.83 -33.22
CA LEU A 127 23.39 16.09 -33.38
C LEU A 127 24.43 17.22 -33.43
N ASN A 128 24.32 18.10 -34.44
CA ASN A 128 25.13 19.31 -34.52
C ASN A 128 24.18 20.52 -34.63
N ILE A 129 24.27 21.46 -33.67
CA ILE A 129 23.44 22.67 -33.60
C ILE A 129 24.35 23.89 -33.72
N THR A 130 23.95 24.84 -34.56
CA THR A 130 24.57 26.16 -34.63
C THR A 130 23.54 27.23 -34.28
N CYS A 131 23.87 28.09 -33.33
CA CYS A 131 23.03 29.22 -32.93
C CYS A 131 23.70 30.54 -33.22
N CYS A 132 22.89 31.54 -33.57
CA CYS A 132 23.35 32.87 -33.94
C CYS A 132 22.39 33.95 -33.44
N GLN A 133 22.88 35.18 -33.38
CA GLN A 133 22.14 36.38 -33.00
C GLN A 133 22.23 37.37 -34.16
N GLY A 134 21.09 37.67 -34.79
CA GLY A 134 20.99 38.51 -35.98
C GLY A 134 19.71 38.20 -36.74
N ASP A 135 19.17 39.18 -37.45
CA ASP A 135 18.02 38.95 -38.32
C ASP A 135 18.40 37.98 -39.44
N MET A 136 17.57 36.94 -39.60
CA MET A 136 17.70 35.88 -40.60
C MET A 136 19.05 35.14 -40.55
N CYS A 137 19.73 35.14 -39.39
CA CYS A 137 21.09 34.58 -39.30
C CYS A 137 21.15 33.05 -39.46
N ASN A 138 20.01 32.35 -39.34
CA ASN A 138 19.92 30.92 -39.61
C ASN A 138 19.63 30.59 -41.09
N GLU A 139 19.72 31.58 -41.98
CA GLU A 139 19.75 31.39 -43.42
C GLU A 139 21.05 30.68 -43.87
N GLY A 140 21.00 30.01 -45.03
CA GLY A 140 22.15 29.28 -45.58
C GLY A 140 22.28 27.81 -45.12
N PRO A 141 23.43 27.17 -45.41
CA PRO A 141 23.58 25.71 -45.29
C PRO A 141 23.54 25.21 -43.84
N PHE A 142 23.07 23.98 -43.66
CA PHE A 142 23.05 23.28 -42.36
C PHE A 142 24.45 22.80 -41.95
N PRO A 143 24.75 22.70 -40.64
CA PRO A 143 26.06 22.27 -40.17
C PRO A 143 26.32 20.79 -40.51
N PRO A 144 27.51 20.42 -41.02
CA PRO A 144 27.83 19.04 -41.36
C PRO A 144 27.98 18.15 -40.11
N LEU A 145 27.71 16.85 -40.26
CA LEU A 145 28.00 15.82 -39.25
C LEU A 145 29.24 15.02 -39.69
N SER A 146 30.11 14.66 -38.74
CA SER A 146 31.28 13.83 -39.01
C SER A 146 30.89 12.46 -39.61
N PRO A 147 31.69 11.88 -40.51
CA PRO A 147 31.47 10.51 -41.00
C PRO A 147 31.53 9.52 -39.83
N ALA A 148 30.73 8.46 -39.88
CA ALA A 148 30.71 7.45 -38.82
C ALA A 148 31.83 6.44 -39.08
N ASP A 149 32.78 6.33 -38.16
CA ASP A 149 33.84 5.31 -38.21
C ASP A 149 33.22 3.92 -37.98
N THR A 150 32.93 3.22 -39.09
CA THR A 150 32.64 1.78 -39.07
C THR A 150 33.94 1.01 -39.27
N ALA A 151 34.65 0.72 -38.19
CA ALA A 151 35.69 -0.30 -38.17
C ALA A 151 35.70 -0.98 -36.79
N ILE A 152 35.12 -2.18 -36.72
CA ILE A 152 35.27 -3.09 -35.58
C ILE A 152 36.23 -4.19 -36.02
N GLU A 153 37.48 -4.14 -35.57
CA GLU A 153 38.37 -5.31 -35.59
C GLU A 153 38.19 -6.14 -34.30
N PRO A 154 38.21 -7.49 -34.37
CA PRO A 154 38.04 -8.34 -33.19
C PRO A 154 39.40 -8.63 -32.53
N LEU A 155 39.68 -8.02 -31.37
CA LEU A 155 40.80 -8.44 -30.54
C LEU A 155 40.39 -9.64 -29.67
N THR A 156 40.94 -10.81 -29.99
CA THR A 156 40.88 -12.00 -29.14
C THR A 156 42.08 -12.05 -28.19
N SER A 157 41.87 -12.64 -27.02
CA SER A 157 42.82 -13.00 -25.95
C SER A 157 42.79 -12.13 -24.68
N GLY A 158 42.01 -12.60 -23.70
CA GLY A 158 41.99 -12.03 -22.34
C GLY A 158 40.77 -12.45 -21.51
N ALA A 159 39.66 -12.80 -22.17
CA ALA A 159 38.40 -13.14 -21.51
C ALA A 159 38.53 -14.27 -20.48
N TRP A 160 39.30 -15.33 -20.77
CA TRP A 160 39.43 -16.49 -19.88
C TRP A 160 40.09 -16.15 -18.53
N LYS A 161 40.97 -15.14 -18.47
CA LYS A 161 41.60 -14.67 -17.22
C LYS A 161 40.59 -13.95 -16.31
N LEU A 162 39.68 -13.16 -16.91
CA LEU A 162 38.56 -12.52 -16.21
C LEU A 162 37.57 -13.56 -15.67
N TRP A 163 37.25 -14.58 -16.46
CA TRP A 163 36.38 -15.68 -16.03
C TRP A 163 36.95 -16.44 -14.82
N LEU A 164 38.25 -16.71 -14.79
CA LEU A 164 38.91 -17.34 -13.65
C LEU A 164 38.86 -16.47 -12.38
N SER A 165 39.15 -15.17 -12.50
CA SER A 165 39.13 -14.24 -11.36
C SER A 165 37.74 -14.09 -10.75
N VAL A 166 36.71 -13.96 -11.58
CA VAL A 166 35.32 -13.83 -11.13
C VAL A 166 34.83 -15.15 -10.53
N GLY A 167 35.16 -16.29 -11.16
CA GLY A 167 34.78 -17.61 -10.67
C GLY A 167 35.34 -17.92 -9.27
N LEU A 168 36.62 -17.64 -9.04
CA LEU A 168 37.26 -17.84 -7.73
C LEU A 168 36.64 -16.96 -6.63
N SER A 169 36.29 -15.71 -6.97
CA SER A 169 35.67 -14.77 -6.03
C SER A 169 34.26 -15.22 -5.61
N VAL A 170 33.47 -15.70 -6.56
CA VAL A 170 32.12 -16.23 -6.30
C VAL A 170 32.17 -17.51 -5.46
N LEU A 171 33.14 -18.39 -5.71
CA LEU A 171 33.34 -19.60 -4.92
C LEU A 171 33.75 -19.29 -3.47
N ALA A 172 34.65 -18.31 -3.27
CA ALA A 172 35.06 -17.88 -1.94
C ALA A 172 33.89 -17.30 -1.12
N VAL A 173 33.09 -16.41 -1.73
CA VAL A 173 31.89 -15.83 -1.07
C VAL A 173 30.85 -16.90 -0.76
N SER A 174 30.65 -17.86 -1.67
CA SER A 174 29.72 -18.98 -1.46
C SER A 174 30.17 -19.90 -0.33
N ALA A 175 31.47 -20.18 -0.22
CA ALA A 175 32.05 -20.98 0.86
C ALA A 175 31.89 -20.27 2.22
N ILE A 176 32.15 -18.96 2.29
CA ILE A 176 31.96 -18.15 3.50
C ILE A 176 30.47 -18.13 3.90
N GLY A 177 29.57 -17.92 2.95
CA GLY A 177 28.11 -17.97 3.19
C GLY A 177 27.66 -19.33 3.71
N GLY A 178 28.18 -20.42 3.13
CA GLY A 178 27.93 -21.78 3.61
C GLY A 178 28.44 -22.02 5.04
N LEU A 179 29.63 -21.54 5.37
CA LEU A 179 30.21 -21.64 6.71
C LEU A 179 29.37 -20.89 7.75
N ILE A 180 28.90 -19.69 7.42
CA ILE A 180 28.02 -18.88 8.28
C ILE A 180 26.70 -19.63 8.52
N ILE A 181 26.07 -20.18 7.48
CA ILE A 181 24.84 -20.97 7.61
C ILE A 181 25.06 -22.20 8.49
N LEU A 182 26.20 -22.89 8.35
CA LEU A 182 26.55 -24.03 9.19
C LEU A 182 26.76 -23.64 10.66
N VAL A 183 27.43 -22.52 10.93
CA VAL A 183 27.60 -21.99 12.29
C VAL A 183 26.26 -21.57 12.89
N LEU A 184 25.40 -20.89 12.14
CA LEU A 184 24.05 -20.52 12.57
C LEU A 184 23.17 -21.75 12.84
N ARG A 185 23.24 -22.78 11.99
CA ARG A 185 22.52 -24.05 12.21
C ARG A 185 23.07 -24.83 13.41
N ARG A 186 24.39 -24.84 13.61
CA ARG A 186 25.03 -25.51 14.75
C ARG A 186 24.72 -24.80 16.06
N THR A 187 24.77 -23.47 16.09
CA THR A 187 24.39 -22.66 17.26
C THR A 187 22.90 -22.77 17.55
N HIS A 188 22.03 -22.80 16.54
CA HIS A 188 20.61 -23.07 16.70
C HIS A 188 20.36 -24.46 17.28
N ARG A 189 21.00 -25.52 16.74
CA ARG A 189 20.88 -26.88 17.29
C ARG A 189 21.39 -27.00 18.72
N LEU A 190 22.50 -26.32 19.06
CA LEU A 190 23.04 -26.29 20.42
C LEU A 190 22.14 -25.49 21.39
N ARG A 191 21.47 -24.43 20.92
CA ARG A 191 20.45 -23.72 21.71
C ARG A 191 19.22 -24.60 21.94
N VAL A 192 18.77 -25.33 20.92
CA VAL A 192 17.65 -26.27 21.02
C VAL A 192 17.98 -27.45 21.92
N SER A 193 19.21 -28.00 21.87
CA SER A 193 19.61 -29.09 22.77
C SER A 193 19.77 -28.65 24.22
N ARG A 194 20.28 -27.43 24.46
CA ARG A 194 20.34 -26.83 25.82
C ARG A 194 18.96 -26.49 26.36
N ALA A 195 18.01 -26.08 25.50
CA ALA A 195 16.61 -25.91 25.88
C ALA A 195 15.94 -27.26 26.19
N ALA A 196 16.24 -28.31 25.42
CA ALA A 196 15.71 -29.66 25.64
C ALA A 196 16.25 -30.32 26.93
N GLN A 197 17.53 -30.11 27.28
CA GLN A 197 18.12 -30.64 28.53
C GLN A 197 17.63 -29.91 29.80
N LYS A 198 17.10 -28.69 29.68
CA LYS A 198 16.49 -27.94 30.79
C LYS A 198 15.00 -28.24 30.98
N LEU A 199 14.43 -29.12 30.15
CA LEU A 199 13.02 -29.52 30.09
C LEU A 199 12.82 -31.03 30.29
N GLY A 200 13.83 -31.73 30.77
CA GLY A 200 13.83 -33.18 30.93
C GLY A 200 13.52 -33.67 32.33
N VAL A 201 12.46 -33.19 32.99
CA VAL A 201 11.80 -33.87 34.13
C VAL A 201 10.30 -33.53 34.12
N ASP A 202 9.49 -34.59 34.11
CA ASP A 202 8.04 -34.70 34.36
C ASP A 202 7.01 -34.36 33.25
N SER A 203 6.63 -35.46 32.57
CA SER A 203 5.70 -35.62 31.45
C SER A 203 4.20 -35.43 31.77
N ASN A 204 3.81 -34.72 32.83
CA ASN A 204 2.38 -34.61 33.22
C ASN A 204 1.83 -33.18 33.41
N TYR A 205 2.52 -32.14 32.92
CA TYR A 205 2.07 -30.75 33.09
C TYR A 205 1.42 -30.10 31.86
N PHE A 206 1.34 -30.78 30.71
CA PHE A 206 0.97 -30.12 29.44
C PHE A 206 -0.52 -30.17 29.05
N THR A 207 -1.44 -30.49 29.97
CA THR A 207 -2.87 -30.62 29.64
C THR A 207 -3.84 -29.79 30.49
N ALA A 208 -3.38 -28.91 31.39
CA ALA A 208 -4.29 -28.25 32.33
C ALA A 208 -4.39 -26.71 32.29
N ASN A 209 -3.47 -25.95 31.68
CA ASN A 209 -3.48 -24.48 31.83
C ASN A 209 -3.48 -23.65 30.53
N MET A 210 -4.15 -24.12 29.47
CA MET A 210 -4.49 -23.28 28.31
C MET A 210 -5.92 -22.73 28.37
N TYR A 211 -6.45 -22.52 29.58
CA TYR A 211 -7.61 -21.70 29.88
C TYR A 211 -7.26 -20.80 31.06
N SER A 212 -6.48 -19.76 30.77
CA SER A 212 -6.38 -18.60 31.64
C SER A 212 -6.15 -17.40 30.73
N SER A 213 -7.15 -16.52 30.66
CA SER A 213 -6.94 -15.15 30.27
C SER A 213 -5.84 -14.57 31.17
N HIS A 214 -4.96 -13.73 30.62
CA HIS A 214 -3.65 -13.34 31.16
C HIS A 214 -2.52 -14.30 30.80
N VAL A 215 -1.94 -14.10 29.61
CA VAL A 215 -0.50 -13.87 29.37
C VAL A 215 -0.33 -13.72 27.85
N THR A 216 -0.18 -12.48 27.37
CA THR A 216 0.45 -12.21 26.06
C THR A 216 1.37 -11.01 26.21
N SER A 217 2.59 -11.24 26.71
CA SER A 217 3.69 -10.30 26.49
C SER A 217 5.01 -11.04 26.54
N ALA A 218 5.59 -11.26 25.35
CA ALA A 218 6.99 -11.62 25.18
C ALA A 218 7.43 -11.30 23.75
N TYR A 219 7.20 -10.07 23.26
CA TYR A 219 7.84 -9.59 22.02
C TYR A 219 7.81 -8.07 21.85
N TYR A 220 8.16 -7.29 22.88
CA TYR A 220 8.48 -5.87 22.71
C TYR A 220 9.55 -5.46 23.72
N GLU A 221 10.79 -5.25 23.26
CA GLU A 221 11.83 -4.56 24.02
C GLU A 221 12.49 -3.51 23.11
N GLY A 222 12.57 -2.28 23.63
CA GLY A 222 13.70 -1.37 23.40
C GLY A 222 13.56 -0.30 22.29
N ALA A 223 13.10 0.90 22.67
CA ALA A 223 13.68 2.17 22.23
C ALA A 223 13.28 3.30 23.20
N GLU A 224 14.23 3.76 24.00
CA GLU A 224 14.11 4.92 24.89
C GLU A 224 14.18 6.24 24.08
N GLY A 225 13.36 7.24 24.43
CA GLY A 225 13.42 8.59 23.87
C GLY A 225 12.15 9.43 24.07
N SER A 226 12.14 10.21 25.15
CA SER A 226 11.11 11.13 25.68
C SER A 226 10.33 12.02 24.69
N GLN A 227 8.99 12.12 24.83
CA GLN A 227 8.30 13.31 25.43
C GLN A 227 6.76 13.18 25.51
N ALA A 228 6.24 13.41 26.72
CA ALA A 228 4.90 13.88 27.11
C ALA A 228 3.63 13.15 26.61
N CYS A 229 3.23 12.11 27.35
CA CYS A 229 1.81 11.85 27.64
C CYS A 229 1.71 11.55 29.14
N ALA A 230 0.67 12.04 29.82
CA ALA A 230 0.55 12.06 31.28
C ALA A 230 0.95 10.71 31.93
N LEU A 231 1.96 10.76 32.81
CA LEU A 231 2.43 9.59 33.56
C LEU A 231 1.37 9.17 34.58
N GLN A 232 0.60 8.15 34.26
CA GLN A 232 -0.09 7.32 35.24
C GLN A 232 0.63 5.97 35.26
N ALA A 233 1.08 5.54 36.45
CA ALA A 233 1.84 4.31 36.60
C ALA A 233 0.97 3.10 36.21
N VAL A 234 1.43 2.30 35.25
CA VAL A 234 0.77 1.06 34.81
C VAL A 234 1.72 -0.11 35.07
N ALA A 235 1.17 -1.27 35.46
CA ALA A 235 1.93 -2.49 35.64
C ALA A 235 2.67 -2.88 34.35
N ALA A 236 3.88 -3.43 34.49
CA ALA A 236 4.68 -3.87 33.35
C ALA A 236 3.94 -4.96 32.55
N GLY A 237 3.47 -4.63 31.35
CA GLY A 237 2.79 -5.56 30.44
C GLY A 237 1.45 -5.08 29.88
N ASP A 238 0.86 -4.03 30.43
CA ASP A 238 -0.40 -3.47 29.93
C ASP A 238 -0.15 -2.35 28.90
N SER A 239 -0.81 -2.45 27.74
CA SER A 239 -0.77 -1.42 26.69
C SER A 239 -1.64 -0.23 27.11
N THR A 240 -1.09 0.98 27.02
CA THR A 240 -1.84 2.21 27.30
C THR A 240 -3.08 2.33 26.41
N LEU A 241 -2.96 1.93 25.13
CA LEU A 241 -4.07 1.88 24.19
C LEU A 241 -5.20 0.97 24.69
N ARG A 242 -4.88 -0.22 25.22
CA ARG A 242 -5.91 -1.13 25.74
C ARG A 242 -6.71 -0.49 26.88
N GLN A 243 -6.03 0.16 27.83
CA GLN A 243 -6.70 0.86 28.93
C GLN A 243 -7.49 2.09 28.45
N TYR A 244 -7.01 2.85 27.45
CA TYR A 244 -7.80 3.94 26.85
C TYR A 244 -9.08 3.41 26.18
N LEU A 245 -8.95 2.27 25.50
CA LEU A 245 -10.04 1.59 24.81
C LEU A 245 -11.06 0.97 25.78
N GLU A 246 -10.63 0.51 26.96
CA GLU A 246 -11.48 -0.12 28.00
C GLU A 246 -12.01 0.92 29.02
N GLY A 247 -11.20 1.88 29.46
CA GLY A 247 -11.56 2.91 30.46
C GLY A 247 -12.54 3.96 29.95
N SER A 248 -12.73 4.06 28.64
CA SER A 248 -13.80 4.87 28.03
C SER A 248 -15.20 4.21 28.17
N ALA A 249 -15.28 2.95 28.63
CA ALA A 249 -16.52 2.18 28.72
C ALA A 249 -17.28 2.34 30.05
N THR A 250 -16.68 2.94 31.08
CA THR A 250 -17.28 3.00 32.44
C THR A 250 -18.05 4.28 32.78
N SER A 251 -18.05 5.30 31.91
CA SER A 251 -18.97 6.45 32.05
C SER A 251 -20.16 6.28 31.12
N GLY A 252 -21.28 5.81 31.69
CA GLY A 252 -22.56 5.65 30.99
C GLY A 252 -23.10 6.98 30.47
N SER A 253 -22.68 7.36 29.28
CA SER A 253 -23.35 8.28 28.35
C SER A 253 -22.49 8.39 27.08
N GLY A 254 -22.86 7.62 26.06
CA GLY A 254 -22.16 7.57 24.78
C GLY A 254 -20.95 6.64 24.81
N SER A 255 -20.59 6.11 23.65
CA SER A 255 -19.37 5.34 23.39
C SER A 255 -18.11 6.18 23.64
N GLY A 256 -17.78 6.38 24.92
CA GLY A 256 -16.73 7.27 25.39
C GLY A 256 -17.17 8.74 25.37
N GLN A 257 -16.97 9.46 26.48
CA GLN A 257 -16.84 10.91 26.40
C GLN A 257 -15.66 11.25 25.48
N PRO A 258 -15.74 12.30 24.65
CA PRO A 258 -14.60 12.76 23.87
C PRO A 258 -13.61 13.42 24.84
N LEU A 259 -12.66 12.65 25.35
CA LEU A 259 -11.61 13.17 26.24
C LEU A 259 -10.26 13.18 25.52
N MET A 260 -10.22 13.91 24.40
CA MET A 260 -9.08 14.67 23.88
C MET A 260 -9.62 15.60 22.79
N VAL A 261 -9.13 16.83 22.69
CA VAL A 261 -9.57 17.79 21.67
C VAL A 261 -9.24 17.20 20.29
N GLN A 262 -10.26 16.68 19.57
CA GLN A 262 -10.23 16.59 18.11
C GLN A 262 -9.63 17.92 17.63
N ARG A 263 -8.54 17.86 16.85
CA ARG A 263 -7.56 18.94 16.50
C ARG A 263 -6.14 18.79 17.08
N THR A 264 -5.85 17.80 17.93
CA THR A 264 -4.47 17.55 18.42
C THR A 264 -3.96 16.11 18.29
N LEU A 265 -4.81 15.16 17.93
CA LEU A 265 -4.45 13.74 17.85
C LEU A 265 -3.38 13.50 16.77
N ALA A 266 -3.48 14.13 15.61
CA ALA A 266 -2.49 14.03 14.54
C ALA A 266 -1.11 14.61 14.90
N LYS A 267 -1.02 15.47 15.94
CA LYS A 267 0.25 15.99 16.46
C LYS A 267 0.97 14.99 17.36
N GLN A 268 0.22 14.09 18.00
CA GLN A 268 0.75 13.08 18.92
C GLN A 268 1.13 11.78 18.22
N VAL A 269 0.70 11.59 16.97
CA VAL A 269 0.96 10.39 16.20
C VAL A 269 2.16 10.59 15.28
N SER A 270 3.14 9.71 15.41
CA SER A 270 4.29 9.64 14.50
C SER A 270 3.99 8.62 13.38
N LEU A 271 4.19 9.00 12.11
CA LEU A 271 4.06 8.06 10.99
C LEU A 271 5.36 7.26 10.83
N ILE A 272 5.24 5.94 10.70
CA ILE A 272 6.38 5.02 10.61
C ILE A 272 6.56 4.52 9.18
N GLU A 273 5.61 3.73 8.68
CA GLU A 273 5.72 3.10 7.36
C GLU A 273 4.38 3.15 6.63
N ARG A 274 4.42 3.31 5.31
CA ARG A 274 3.21 3.25 4.48
C ARG A 274 2.82 1.80 4.26
N LEU A 275 1.63 1.42 4.72
CA LEU A 275 1.08 0.07 4.59
C LEU A 275 0.45 -0.16 3.22
N GLY A 276 -0.22 0.86 2.67
CA GLY A 276 -0.88 0.72 1.37
C GLY A 276 -1.53 1.99 0.86
N LYS A 277 -2.01 1.94 -0.39
CA LYS A 277 -2.79 3.00 -1.03
C LYS A 277 -4.19 2.47 -1.35
N GLY A 278 -5.20 3.11 -0.79
CA GLY A 278 -6.61 2.83 -1.05
C GLY A 278 -7.19 3.73 -2.14
N ARG A 279 -8.52 3.67 -2.31
CA ARG A 279 -9.27 4.49 -3.28
C ARG A 279 -9.22 5.99 -2.94
N TYR A 280 -9.39 6.32 -1.66
CA TYR A 280 -9.57 7.70 -1.19
C TYR A 280 -8.33 8.28 -0.49
N GLY A 281 -7.25 7.51 -0.40
CA GLY A 281 -6.10 7.91 0.40
C GLY A 281 -5.06 6.81 0.57
N GLU A 282 -4.16 7.01 1.52
CA GLU A 282 -3.13 6.04 1.90
C GLU A 282 -3.24 5.66 3.36
N VAL A 283 -2.82 4.44 3.69
CA VAL A 283 -2.83 3.91 5.05
C VAL A 283 -1.40 3.75 5.51
N TRP A 284 -1.11 4.31 6.68
CA TRP A 284 0.18 4.27 7.34
C TRP A 284 0.09 3.50 8.64
N ARG A 285 1.18 2.85 9.03
CA ARG A 285 1.41 2.49 10.42
C ARG A 285 1.99 3.71 11.11
N GLY A 286 1.41 4.07 12.24
CA GLY A 286 1.94 5.09 13.14
C GLY A 286 2.23 4.53 14.52
N SER A 287 2.92 5.32 15.33
CA SER A 287 3.04 5.11 16.78
C SER A 287 2.35 6.24 17.53
N TRP A 288 1.53 5.86 18.50
CA TRP A 288 0.85 6.72 19.45
C TRP A 288 1.01 6.14 20.84
N CYS A 289 1.57 6.89 21.80
CA CYS A 289 1.85 6.42 23.15
C CYS A 289 2.63 5.08 23.19
N SER A 290 3.59 4.88 22.28
CA SER A 290 4.34 3.63 22.08
C SER A 290 3.53 2.44 21.56
N ASP A 291 2.23 2.59 21.35
CA ASP A 291 1.36 1.60 20.71
C ASP A 291 1.29 1.80 19.20
N SER A 292 1.20 0.71 18.44
CA SER A 292 1.04 0.78 16.98
C SER A 292 -0.40 1.09 16.60
N VAL A 293 -0.59 2.11 15.76
CA VAL A 293 -1.89 2.54 15.21
C VAL A 293 -1.87 2.51 13.69
N ALA A 294 -3.03 2.38 13.07
CA ALA A 294 -3.19 2.54 11.63
C ALA A 294 -3.80 3.93 11.36
N VAL A 295 -3.20 4.67 10.44
CA VAL A 295 -3.60 6.04 10.09
C VAL A 295 -3.98 6.08 8.62
N LYS A 296 -5.27 6.19 8.34
CA LYS A 296 -5.81 6.42 6.99
C LYS A 296 -5.77 7.93 6.73
N ILE A 297 -4.94 8.35 5.78
CA ILE A 297 -4.78 9.75 5.37
C ILE A 297 -5.53 9.95 4.05
N LEU A 298 -6.61 10.71 4.09
CA LEU A 298 -7.41 11.08 2.93
C LEU A 298 -7.06 12.48 2.43
N PHE A 299 -7.23 12.70 1.13
CA PHE A 299 -7.03 14.00 0.50
C PHE A 299 -8.20 14.95 0.82
N SER A 300 -7.95 16.25 0.87
CA SER A 300 -8.97 17.28 1.15
C SER A 300 -10.18 17.24 0.21
N ARG A 301 -9.98 16.89 -1.08
CA ARG A 301 -11.08 16.72 -2.04
C ARG A 301 -12.05 15.58 -1.69
N ASP A 302 -11.64 14.67 -0.83
CA ASP A 302 -12.39 13.49 -0.39
C ASP A 302 -12.99 13.70 1.02
N GLU A 303 -13.14 14.96 1.48
CA GLU A 303 -13.68 15.33 2.80
C GLU A 303 -15.04 14.71 3.10
N ALA A 304 -15.95 14.68 2.13
CA ALA A 304 -17.26 14.04 2.32
C ALA A 304 -17.15 12.53 2.61
N SER A 305 -16.14 11.85 2.07
CA SER A 305 -15.90 10.43 2.35
C SER A 305 -15.30 10.24 3.74
N TRP A 306 -14.36 11.11 4.15
CA TRP A 306 -13.80 11.09 5.51
C TRP A 306 -14.83 11.42 6.58
N ALA A 307 -15.67 12.44 6.36
CA ALA A 307 -16.71 12.86 7.30
C ALA A 307 -17.72 11.72 7.52
N ARG A 308 -18.19 11.10 6.43
CA ARG A 308 -19.09 9.94 6.49
C ARG A 308 -18.46 8.77 7.23
N GLU A 309 -17.23 8.39 6.90
CA GLU A 309 -16.55 7.27 7.57
C GLU A 309 -16.33 7.55 9.06
N THR A 310 -15.97 8.79 9.41
CA THR A 310 -15.83 9.26 10.79
C THR A 310 -17.15 9.19 11.56
N GLU A 311 -18.24 9.67 10.95
CA GLU A 311 -19.59 9.60 11.52
C GLU A 311 -20.00 8.16 11.79
N MET A 312 -19.81 7.27 10.82
CA MET A 312 -20.09 5.85 11.00
C MET A 312 -19.31 5.26 12.18
N TYR A 313 -17.99 5.45 12.23
CA TYR A 313 -17.18 4.95 13.35
C TYR A 313 -17.52 5.58 14.71
N SER A 314 -18.07 6.79 14.73
CA SER A 314 -18.48 7.50 15.95
C SER A 314 -19.89 7.11 16.42
N THR A 315 -20.57 6.19 15.73
CA THR A 315 -21.92 5.73 16.11
C THR A 315 -21.91 5.09 17.50
N VAL A 316 -22.88 5.47 18.33
CA VAL A 316 -23.01 4.98 19.71
C VAL A 316 -23.23 3.46 19.71
N LEU A 317 -22.59 2.77 20.67
CA LEU A 317 -22.62 1.31 20.82
C LEU A 317 -22.11 0.51 19.60
N LEU A 318 -21.39 1.12 18.65
CA LEU A 318 -20.78 0.41 17.50
C LEU A 318 -19.56 -0.45 17.87
N ARG A 319 -18.92 -0.12 19.00
CA ARG A 319 -17.68 -0.76 19.44
C ARG A 319 -17.95 -2.24 19.76
N HIS A 320 -17.21 -3.12 19.10
CA HIS A 320 -17.35 -4.57 19.22
C HIS A 320 -16.04 -5.25 18.84
N ASP A 321 -15.70 -6.39 19.45
CA ASP A 321 -14.41 -7.05 19.21
C ASP A 321 -14.15 -7.33 17.73
N ASN A 322 -15.18 -7.72 16.98
CA ASN A 322 -15.06 -8.02 15.55
C ASN A 322 -15.40 -6.85 14.63
N ILE A 323 -15.34 -5.61 15.13
CA ILE A 323 -15.35 -4.35 14.36
C ILE A 323 -14.05 -3.61 14.66
N LEU A 324 -13.41 -3.05 13.63
CA LEU A 324 -12.14 -2.36 13.79
C LEU A 324 -12.26 -1.23 14.82
N ALA A 325 -11.41 -1.28 15.85
CA ALA A 325 -11.42 -0.30 16.92
C ALA A 325 -10.97 1.07 16.41
N TYR A 326 -11.93 2.00 16.36
CA TYR A 326 -11.71 3.41 16.09
C TYR A 326 -11.13 4.12 17.32
N ILE A 327 -10.10 4.93 17.09
CA ILE A 327 -9.43 5.73 18.13
C ILE A 327 -9.86 7.18 18.01
N GLY A 328 -9.86 7.72 16.79
CA GLY A 328 -10.25 9.11 16.55
C GLY A 328 -9.97 9.54 15.12
N SER A 329 -10.41 10.75 14.79
CA SER A 329 -10.15 11.40 13.52
C SER A 329 -9.63 12.80 13.76
N ASP A 330 -8.83 13.32 12.84
CA ASP A 330 -8.24 14.64 12.98
C ASP A 330 -7.93 15.28 11.63
N MET A 331 -7.82 16.61 11.60
CA MET A 331 -7.42 17.38 10.44
C MET A 331 -6.08 18.05 10.74
N THR A 332 -5.09 17.83 9.88
CA THR A 332 -3.75 18.39 10.06
C THR A 332 -3.24 19.03 8.78
N SER A 333 -2.37 20.03 8.90
CA SER A 333 -1.67 20.62 7.76
C SER A 333 -0.22 20.13 7.79
N ARG A 334 0.18 19.33 6.80
CA ARG A 334 1.57 18.90 6.58
C ARG A 334 1.94 19.10 5.12
N ASN A 335 3.17 19.54 4.85
CA ASN A 335 3.69 19.80 3.49
C ASN A 335 2.78 20.73 2.66
N SER A 336 2.25 21.80 3.29
CA SER A 336 1.34 22.76 2.67
C SER A 336 0.04 22.16 2.12
N CYS A 337 -0.39 21.00 2.62
CA CYS A 337 -1.64 20.35 2.25
C CYS A 337 -2.44 19.95 3.50
N THR A 338 -3.76 20.15 3.46
CA THR A 338 -4.69 19.66 4.47
C THR A 338 -4.86 18.15 4.31
N GLN A 339 -4.54 17.41 5.37
CA GLN A 339 -4.67 15.97 5.46
C GLN A 339 -5.78 15.63 6.46
N LEU A 340 -6.65 14.70 6.06
CA LEU A 340 -7.74 14.20 6.88
C LEU A 340 -7.33 12.82 7.40
N TRP A 341 -7.15 12.70 8.71
CA TRP A 341 -6.67 11.49 9.36
C TRP A 341 -7.85 10.75 10.00
N LEU A 342 -7.87 9.44 9.80
CA LEU A 342 -8.73 8.51 10.53
C LEU A 342 -7.82 7.45 11.15
N ILE A 343 -7.84 7.36 12.48
CA ILE A 343 -6.88 6.60 13.28
C ILE A 343 -7.62 5.43 13.94
N THR A 344 -7.09 4.24 13.72
CA THR A 344 -7.64 2.98 14.23
C THR A 344 -6.55 2.11 14.85
N GLN A 345 -6.95 1.05 15.53
CA GLN A 345 -6.01 0.02 15.95
C GLN A 345 -5.27 -0.59 14.75
N TYR A 346 -3.97 -0.85 14.91
CA TYR A 346 -3.17 -1.56 13.91
C TYR A 346 -3.22 -3.07 14.14
N HIS A 347 -3.40 -3.82 13.06
CA HIS A 347 -3.33 -5.29 13.07
C HIS A 347 -2.19 -5.79 12.16
N PRO A 348 -1.13 -6.40 12.72
CA PRO A 348 0.09 -6.74 11.98
C PRO A 348 -0.07 -7.89 10.98
N LEU A 349 -1.09 -8.74 11.13
CA LEU A 349 -1.39 -9.79 10.16
C LEU A 349 -2.10 -9.25 8.90
N GLY A 350 -2.43 -7.95 8.91
CA GLY A 350 -3.01 -7.25 7.77
C GLY A 350 -4.43 -7.70 7.44
N SER A 351 -4.82 -7.49 6.19
CA SER A 351 -6.13 -7.92 5.70
C SER A 351 -6.21 -9.45 5.56
N LEU A 352 -7.41 -10.00 5.66
CA LEU A 352 -7.70 -11.41 5.40
C LEU A 352 -7.23 -11.80 3.99
N TYR A 353 -7.34 -10.89 3.02
CA TYR A 353 -6.77 -11.05 1.68
C TYR A 353 -5.26 -11.38 1.72
N GLU A 354 -4.48 -10.59 2.46
CA GLU A 354 -3.04 -10.79 2.59
C GLU A 354 -2.72 -12.03 3.41
N TYR A 355 -3.46 -12.27 4.49
CA TYR A 355 -3.30 -13.44 5.34
C TYR A 355 -3.51 -14.74 4.56
N LEU A 356 -4.63 -14.84 3.81
CA LEU A 356 -4.93 -16.00 2.95
C LEU A 356 -3.91 -16.17 1.82
N SER A 357 -3.22 -15.13 1.39
CA SER A 357 -2.18 -15.24 0.36
C SER A 357 -0.91 -15.93 0.86
N ARG A 358 -0.64 -15.88 2.17
CA ARG A 358 0.59 -16.40 2.79
C ARG A 358 0.36 -17.70 3.55
N THR A 359 -0.87 -17.94 3.99
CA THR A 359 -1.19 -18.99 4.97
C THR A 359 -2.22 -19.98 4.42
N THR A 360 -1.99 -21.28 4.63
CA THR A 360 -3.03 -22.33 4.52
C THR A 360 -3.70 -22.49 5.88
N LEU A 361 -4.97 -22.84 5.91
CA LEU A 361 -5.76 -22.84 7.14
C LEU A 361 -6.07 -24.26 7.62
N THR A 362 -6.10 -24.45 8.93
CA THR A 362 -6.81 -25.58 9.53
C THR A 362 -8.32 -25.32 9.58
N ARG A 363 -9.13 -26.35 9.78
CA ARG A 363 -10.59 -26.20 9.98
C ARG A 363 -10.93 -25.35 11.20
N HIS A 364 -10.13 -25.45 12.25
CA HIS A 364 -10.26 -24.60 13.44
C HIS A 364 -10.00 -23.12 13.12
N GLN A 365 -8.91 -22.80 12.41
CA GLN A 365 -8.63 -21.42 11.98
C GLN A 365 -9.70 -20.88 11.02
N MET A 366 -10.20 -21.70 10.10
CA MET A 366 -11.35 -21.35 9.26
C MET A 366 -12.55 -20.95 10.10
N MET A 367 -12.91 -21.76 11.11
CA MET A 367 -14.06 -21.43 11.97
C MET A 367 -13.84 -20.15 12.78
N LEU A 368 -12.65 -19.92 13.34
CA LEU A 368 -12.34 -18.66 14.03
C LEU A 368 -12.54 -17.45 13.11
N ILE A 369 -12.00 -17.50 11.89
CA ILE A 369 -12.14 -16.43 10.90
C ILE A 369 -13.61 -16.21 10.51
N CYS A 370 -14.34 -17.29 10.18
CA CYS A 370 -15.72 -17.20 9.74
C CYS A 370 -16.65 -16.71 10.85
N LEU A 371 -16.51 -17.25 12.07
CA LEU A 371 -17.33 -16.87 13.22
C LEU A 371 -17.09 -15.42 13.63
N SER A 372 -15.84 -15.02 13.80
CA SER A 372 -15.49 -13.63 14.16
C SER A 372 -16.00 -12.64 13.12
N THR A 373 -15.83 -12.92 11.83
CA THR A 373 -16.38 -12.06 10.75
C THR A 373 -17.89 -11.94 10.84
N VAL A 374 -18.62 -13.05 11.07
CA VAL A 374 -20.09 -13.02 11.20
C VAL A 374 -20.53 -12.32 12.48
N LYS A 375 -19.82 -12.48 13.60
CA LYS A 375 -20.12 -11.75 14.84
C LYS A 375 -20.07 -10.25 14.59
N GLY A 376 -19.04 -9.76 13.88
CA GLY A 376 -18.92 -8.37 13.46
C GLY A 376 -20.09 -7.93 12.56
N LEU A 377 -20.38 -8.70 11.51
CA LEU A 377 -21.46 -8.36 10.58
C LEU A 377 -22.84 -8.36 11.26
N LEU A 378 -23.08 -9.34 12.14
CA LEU A 378 -24.29 -9.42 12.95
C LEU A 378 -24.42 -8.20 13.87
N HIS A 379 -23.32 -7.76 14.50
CA HIS A 379 -23.33 -6.56 15.32
C HIS A 379 -23.68 -5.32 14.49
N LEU A 380 -23.11 -5.15 13.28
CA LEU A 380 -23.50 -4.07 12.36
C LEU A 380 -24.99 -4.12 12.02
N HIS A 381 -25.48 -5.30 11.62
CA HIS A 381 -26.85 -5.49 11.15
C HIS A 381 -27.91 -5.39 12.25
N THR A 382 -27.54 -5.61 13.50
CA THR A 382 -28.47 -5.55 14.64
C THR A 382 -28.79 -4.10 15.01
N ASP A 383 -30.07 -3.82 15.21
CA ASP A 383 -30.59 -2.58 15.78
C ASP A 383 -30.61 -2.74 17.31
N ILE A 384 -29.94 -1.84 18.03
CA ILE A 384 -29.85 -1.89 19.50
C ILE A 384 -30.70 -0.76 20.04
N HIS A 385 -31.83 -1.08 20.65
CA HIS A 385 -32.76 -0.10 21.19
C HIS A 385 -32.27 0.42 22.55
N GLY A 386 -32.51 1.70 22.82
CA GLY A 386 -32.13 2.37 24.06
C GLY A 386 -32.21 3.89 23.94
N THR A 387 -31.92 4.61 25.02
CA THR A 387 -31.88 6.09 25.03
C THR A 387 -30.83 6.67 24.06
N GLN A 388 -29.76 5.91 23.80
CA GLN A 388 -28.74 6.16 22.79
C GLN A 388 -28.51 4.86 22.02
N GLY A 389 -29.53 4.43 21.27
CA GLY A 389 -29.50 3.18 20.51
C GLY A 389 -28.50 3.18 19.36
N LYS A 390 -28.09 1.98 18.93
CA LYS A 390 -27.31 1.80 17.70
C LYS A 390 -28.26 1.45 16.54
N PRO A 391 -28.40 2.29 15.50
CA PRO A 391 -29.18 1.90 14.34
C PRO A 391 -28.56 0.66 13.67
N ALA A 392 -29.37 -0.12 12.96
CA ALA A 392 -28.85 -1.14 12.07
C ALA A 392 -28.04 -0.49 10.93
N ILE A 393 -26.89 -1.09 10.63
CA ILE A 393 -25.92 -0.62 9.62
C ILE A 393 -25.71 -1.72 8.59
N ALA A 394 -25.75 -1.39 7.30
CA ALA A 394 -25.27 -2.26 6.22
C ALA A 394 -23.92 -1.75 5.70
N HIS A 395 -22.97 -2.66 5.46
CA HIS A 395 -21.57 -2.33 5.17
C HIS A 395 -21.32 -1.97 3.70
N ARG A 396 -21.95 -2.68 2.76
CA ARG A 396 -21.93 -2.46 1.29
C ARG A 396 -20.62 -2.76 0.55
N ASP A 397 -19.49 -2.88 1.25
CA ASP A 397 -18.22 -3.31 0.64
C ASP A 397 -17.53 -4.44 1.44
N ILE A 398 -18.29 -5.48 1.82
CA ILE A 398 -17.72 -6.67 2.45
C ILE A 398 -16.84 -7.42 1.45
N ARG A 399 -15.57 -7.62 1.79
CA ARG A 399 -14.59 -8.36 1.00
C ARG A 399 -13.36 -8.68 1.85
N SER A 400 -12.55 -9.63 1.41
CA SER A 400 -11.36 -10.07 2.16
C SER A 400 -10.32 -8.97 2.42
N LYS A 401 -10.29 -7.89 1.61
CA LYS A 401 -9.42 -6.72 1.85
C LYS A 401 -9.90 -5.78 2.96
N ASN A 402 -11.20 -5.81 3.29
CA ASN A 402 -11.82 -4.95 4.30
C ASN A 402 -12.10 -5.73 5.61
N ILE A 403 -11.50 -6.90 5.77
CA ILE A 403 -11.54 -7.69 6.99
C ILE A 403 -10.08 -7.83 7.44
N LEU A 404 -9.77 -7.48 8.68
CA LEU A 404 -8.42 -7.56 9.24
C LEU A 404 -8.30 -8.78 10.15
N VAL A 405 -7.12 -9.42 10.16
CA VAL A 405 -6.84 -10.58 11.02
C VAL A 405 -6.07 -10.11 12.25
N LYS A 406 -6.55 -10.47 13.43
CA LYS A 406 -5.94 -10.18 14.73
C LYS A 406 -4.90 -11.23 15.09
N LEU A 407 -4.03 -10.90 16.05
CA LEU A 407 -2.98 -11.82 16.55
C LEU A 407 -3.54 -13.10 17.17
N ASN A 408 -4.75 -13.07 17.74
CA ASN A 408 -5.44 -14.24 18.28
C ASN A 408 -6.09 -15.12 17.18
N GLY A 409 -5.94 -14.78 15.90
CA GLY A 409 -6.50 -15.52 14.76
C GLY A 409 -7.96 -15.18 14.42
N GLU A 410 -8.63 -14.36 15.24
CA GLU A 410 -9.95 -13.82 14.90
C GLU A 410 -9.84 -12.67 13.89
N CYS A 411 -11.00 -12.23 13.37
CA CYS A 411 -11.11 -11.12 12.45
C CYS A 411 -11.91 -9.95 13.01
N CYS A 412 -11.72 -8.77 12.42
CA CYS A 412 -12.60 -7.63 12.58
C CYS A 412 -12.90 -6.96 11.23
N ILE A 413 -14.11 -6.44 11.06
CA ILE A 413 -14.53 -5.73 9.84
C ILE A 413 -14.02 -4.28 9.90
N ALA A 414 -13.52 -3.78 8.77
CA ALA A 414 -12.95 -2.45 8.59
C ALA A 414 -13.54 -1.74 7.36
N ASP A 415 -13.25 -0.45 7.21
CA ASP A 415 -13.64 0.39 6.06
C ASP A 415 -15.16 0.62 5.94
N LEU A 416 -15.71 1.39 6.88
CA LEU A 416 -17.13 1.75 6.94
C LEU A 416 -17.49 2.95 6.03
N GLY A 417 -16.60 3.37 5.13
CA GLY A 417 -16.78 4.57 4.30
C GLY A 417 -17.93 4.50 3.27
N LEU A 418 -18.47 3.30 3.01
CA LEU A 418 -19.66 3.09 2.17
C LEU A 418 -20.89 2.64 2.95
N ALA A 419 -20.77 2.47 4.27
CA ALA A 419 -21.83 1.94 5.10
C ALA A 419 -23.04 2.90 5.15
N VAL A 420 -24.23 2.34 5.37
CA VAL A 420 -25.50 3.08 5.42
C VAL A 420 -26.38 2.64 6.58
N THR A 421 -27.17 3.58 7.09
CA THR A 421 -28.28 3.37 8.03
C THR A 421 -29.62 3.62 7.31
N ARG A 422 -30.75 3.53 8.02
CA ARG A 422 -32.09 3.73 7.42
C ARG A 422 -32.32 5.13 6.84
N GLU A 423 -31.55 6.13 7.25
CA GLU A 423 -31.83 7.55 6.98
C GLU A 423 -31.09 8.12 5.76
N HIS A 424 -30.28 7.31 5.08
CA HIS A 424 -29.44 7.78 3.97
C HIS A 424 -29.85 7.20 2.62
N GLU A 425 -30.26 8.09 1.71
CA GLU A 425 -30.28 7.80 0.26
C GLU A 425 -28.86 7.93 -0.30
N ASP A 426 -28.33 6.86 -0.89
CA ASP A 426 -27.03 6.85 -1.57
C ASP A 426 -27.16 5.99 -2.84
N ASP A 427 -26.27 6.20 -3.81
CA ASP A 427 -26.27 5.41 -5.04
C ASP A 427 -26.03 3.93 -4.70
N PRO A 428 -26.97 3.02 -4.99
CA PRO A 428 -26.86 1.62 -4.61
C PRO A 428 -25.69 0.90 -5.30
N ARG A 429 -25.16 1.41 -6.43
CA ARG A 429 -24.13 0.74 -7.25
C ARG A 429 -22.69 1.05 -6.83
N ARG A 430 -22.48 1.41 -5.56
CA ARG A 430 -21.16 1.63 -4.98
C ARG A 430 -20.64 0.36 -4.30
N GLY A 431 -19.33 0.12 -4.38
CA GLY A 431 -18.65 -1.05 -3.82
C GLY A 431 -17.70 -1.68 -4.82
N THR A 432 -17.07 -2.80 -4.45
CA THR A 432 -16.19 -3.56 -5.33
C THR A 432 -17.02 -4.48 -6.26
N PRO A 433 -17.04 -4.28 -7.60
CA PRO A 433 -17.92 -5.02 -8.50
C PRO A 433 -17.88 -6.55 -8.35
N ARG A 434 -16.70 -7.12 -8.12
CA ARG A 434 -16.50 -8.57 -7.93
C ARG A 434 -17.34 -9.18 -6.79
N TYR A 435 -17.65 -8.39 -5.76
CA TYR A 435 -18.39 -8.84 -4.57
C TYR A 435 -19.85 -8.39 -4.57
N MET A 436 -20.29 -7.64 -5.57
CA MET A 436 -21.67 -7.14 -5.66
C MET A 436 -22.65 -8.28 -5.88
N SER A 437 -23.79 -8.21 -5.19
CA SER A 437 -24.89 -9.14 -5.37
C SER A 437 -25.59 -8.92 -6.73
N PRO A 438 -26.35 -9.91 -7.23
CA PRO A 438 -27.02 -9.80 -8.52
C PRO A 438 -27.92 -8.57 -8.63
N GLU A 439 -28.69 -8.27 -7.58
CA GLU A 439 -29.62 -7.13 -7.54
C GLU A 439 -28.92 -5.76 -7.50
N MET A 440 -27.67 -5.70 -7.04
CA MET A 440 -26.84 -4.49 -7.16
C MET A 440 -26.32 -4.32 -8.59
N LEU A 441 -25.96 -5.42 -9.25
CA LEU A 441 -25.35 -5.42 -10.59
C LEU A 441 -26.37 -5.12 -11.70
N ASP A 442 -27.60 -5.62 -11.57
CA ASP A 442 -28.68 -5.36 -12.53
C ASP A 442 -29.52 -4.12 -12.18
N GLY A 443 -29.32 -3.54 -10.99
CA GLY A 443 -30.03 -2.34 -10.53
C GLY A 443 -31.47 -2.60 -10.07
N SER A 444 -31.86 -3.86 -9.83
CA SER A 444 -33.20 -4.23 -9.32
C SER A 444 -33.35 -4.07 -7.81
N MET A 445 -32.26 -3.77 -7.09
CA MET A 445 -32.29 -3.58 -5.64
C MET A 445 -33.12 -2.35 -5.24
N SER A 446 -34.01 -2.50 -4.26
CA SER A 446 -34.73 -1.37 -3.65
C SER A 446 -33.77 -0.56 -2.76
N PRO A 447 -33.47 0.71 -3.09
CA PRO A 447 -32.52 1.53 -2.34
C PRO A 447 -33.11 2.10 -1.04
N VAL A 448 -34.44 2.05 -0.88
CA VAL A 448 -35.17 2.59 0.28
C VAL A 448 -35.18 1.59 1.45
N CYS A 449 -34.99 0.30 1.18
CA CYS A 449 -35.08 -0.76 2.18
C CYS A 449 -33.70 -1.17 2.68
N LEU A 450 -33.37 -0.86 3.95
CA LEU A 450 -32.11 -1.25 4.58
C LEU A 450 -31.85 -2.77 4.53
N GLU A 451 -32.93 -3.57 4.59
CA GLU A 451 -32.85 -5.03 4.52
C GLU A 451 -32.29 -5.52 3.17
N SER A 452 -32.51 -4.77 2.08
CA SER A 452 -31.90 -5.07 0.78
C SER A 452 -30.37 -5.02 0.88
N TYR A 453 -29.82 -3.97 1.49
CA TYR A 453 -28.36 -3.82 1.66
C TYR A 453 -27.78 -4.91 2.58
N LYS A 454 -28.48 -5.27 3.67
CA LYS A 454 -28.04 -6.38 4.53
C LYS A 454 -27.94 -7.69 3.76
N ARG A 455 -28.91 -7.99 2.89
CA ARG A 455 -28.87 -9.19 2.03
C ARG A 455 -27.75 -9.14 1.00
N CYS A 456 -27.34 -7.95 0.56
CA CYS A 456 -26.15 -7.78 -0.29
C CYS A 456 -24.87 -8.09 0.49
N ASP A 457 -24.75 -7.65 1.74
CA ASP A 457 -23.61 -8.00 2.61
C ASP A 457 -23.50 -9.52 2.83
N ILE A 458 -24.63 -10.22 3.00
CA ILE A 458 -24.65 -11.69 3.14
C ILE A 458 -24.11 -12.38 1.89
N TYR A 459 -24.48 -11.90 0.70
CA TYR A 459 -23.95 -12.42 -0.55
C TYR A 459 -22.43 -12.25 -0.61
N ALA A 460 -21.94 -11.05 -0.31
CA ALA A 460 -20.53 -10.73 -0.33
C ALA A 460 -19.73 -11.53 0.72
N LEU A 461 -20.30 -11.73 1.92
CA LEU A 461 -19.74 -12.57 2.97
C LEU A 461 -19.56 -14.02 2.50
N SER A 462 -20.51 -14.57 1.74
CA SER A 462 -20.40 -15.92 1.18
C SER A 462 -19.18 -16.06 0.25
N LEU A 463 -18.89 -15.04 -0.55
CA LEU A 463 -17.70 -15.01 -1.39
C LEU A 463 -16.40 -14.98 -0.56
N VAL A 464 -16.40 -14.26 0.56
CA VAL A 464 -15.28 -14.30 1.53
C VAL A 464 -15.12 -15.69 2.13
N PHE A 465 -16.21 -16.34 2.54
CA PHE A 465 -16.17 -17.71 3.04
C PHE A 465 -15.60 -18.69 2.01
N TRP A 466 -15.92 -18.49 0.74
CA TRP A 466 -15.35 -19.29 -0.34
C TRP A 466 -13.83 -19.11 -0.43
N GLU A 467 -13.33 -17.88 -0.30
CA GLU A 467 -11.89 -17.60 -0.25
C GLU A 467 -11.22 -18.33 0.93
N VAL A 468 -11.84 -18.32 2.11
CA VAL A 468 -11.33 -18.99 3.32
C VAL A 468 -11.33 -20.51 3.14
N CYS A 469 -12.44 -21.12 2.70
CA CYS A 469 -12.57 -22.57 2.55
C CYS A 469 -11.52 -23.15 1.57
N ARG A 470 -11.18 -22.42 0.51
CA ARG A 470 -10.13 -22.85 -0.44
C ARG A 470 -8.76 -23.02 0.21
N ARG A 471 -8.46 -22.20 1.22
CA ARG A 471 -7.18 -22.25 1.94
C ARG A 471 -7.11 -23.41 2.93
N VAL A 472 -8.25 -24.01 3.29
CA VAL A 472 -8.31 -25.27 4.06
C VAL A 472 -7.96 -26.45 3.18
N SER A 473 -8.51 -26.53 1.96
CA SER A 473 -8.21 -27.63 1.02
C SER A 473 -6.82 -27.55 0.37
N GLY A 474 -5.90 -26.74 0.91
CA GLY A 474 -4.52 -26.56 0.40
C GLY A 474 -4.42 -25.85 -0.96
N ARG A 475 -5.54 -25.42 -1.56
CA ARG A 475 -5.56 -24.78 -2.89
C ARG A 475 -5.06 -23.34 -2.79
N GLY A 476 -4.27 -22.92 -3.78
CA GLY A 476 -3.76 -21.54 -3.85
C GLY A 476 -4.85 -20.48 -3.79
N ARG A 477 -4.50 -19.29 -3.26
CA ARG A 477 -5.40 -18.14 -3.21
C ARG A 477 -5.83 -17.74 -4.62
N ARG A 478 -7.13 -17.61 -4.84
CA ARG A 478 -7.73 -17.02 -6.05
C ARG A 478 -8.87 -16.10 -5.64
N PRO A 479 -9.08 -14.96 -6.32
CA PRO A 479 -10.26 -14.14 -6.06
C PRO A 479 -11.55 -14.89 -6.49
N PRO A 480 -12.72 -14.56 -5.91
CA PRO A 480 -14.00 -15.07 -6.41
C PRO A 480 -14.17 -14.77 -7.90
N TYR A 481 -14.76 -15.69 -8.65
CA TYR A 481 -14.96 -15.57 -10.11
C TYR A 481 -13.69 -15.51 -10.97
N TYR A 482 -12.51 -15.89 -10.45
CA TYR A 482 -11.26 -15.86 -11.23
C TYR A 482 -11.27 -16.68 -12.53
N GLU A 483 -12.22 -17.61 -12.69
CA GLU A 483 -12.37 -18.46 -13.87
C GLU A 483 -13.00 -17.72 -15.05
N TRP A 484 -13.82 -16.69 -14.77
CA TRP A 484 -14.59 -15.97 -15.79
C TRP A 484 -14.29 -14.47 -15.83
N ALA A 485 -13.95 -13.86 -14.69
CA ALA A 485 -13.75 -12.43 -14.57
C ALA A 485 -12.25 -12.05 -14.70
N PRO A 486 -11.92 -10.94 -15.40
CA PRO A 486 -10.56 -10.38 -15.41
C PRO A 486 -10.13 -9.96 -14.00
N GLN A 487 -8.86 -9.59 -13.79
CA GLN A 487 -8.33 -9.25 -12.46
C GLN A 487 -9.08 -8.09 -11.78
N ASP A 488 -9.46 -7.07 -12.54
CA ASP A 488 -10.25 -5.91 -12.09
C ASP A 488 -11.50 -5.76 -12.97
N PRO A 489 -12.59 -6.47 -12.65
CA PRO A 489 -13.76 -6.55 -13.51
C PRO A 489 -14.65 -5.32 -13.33
N GLY A 490 -15.19 -4.83 -14.45
CA GLY A 490 -16.19 -3.78 -14.45
C GLY A 490 -17.56 -4.29 -14.00
N LEU A 491 -18.52 -3.36 -13.88
CA LEU A 491 -19.91 -3.69 -13.56
C LEU A 491 -20.55 -4.57 -14.65
N ASP A 492 -20.28 -4.30 -15.92
CA ASP A 492 -20.82 -5.07 -17.05
C ASP A 492 -20.32 -6.52 -17.08
N ASP A 493 -19.02 -6.73 -16.81
CA ASP A 493 -18.41 -8.06 -16.72
C ASP A 493 -19.11 -8.89 -15.65
N MET A 494 -19.24 -8.32 -14.45
CA MET A 494 -19.84 -9.00 -13.31
C MET A 494 -21.35 -9.20 -13.50
N ARG A 495 -22.07 -8.24 -14.10
CA ARG A 495 -23.50 -8.40 -14.42
C ARG A 495 -23.70 -9.56 -15.38
N LYS A 496 -22.88 -9.69 -16.43
CA LYS A 496 -22.96 -10.82 -17.35
C LYS A 496 -22.74 -12.14 -16.60
N ILE A 497 -21.66 -12.26 -15.83
CA ILE A 497 -21.28 -13.50 -15.13
C ILE A 497 -22.32 -13.89 -14.06
N VAL A 498 -22.75 -12.93 -13.23
CA VAL A 498 -23.54 -13.21 -12.03
C VAL A 498 -25.04 -13.19 -12.30
N CYS A 499 -25.53 -12.27 -13.14
CA CYS A 499 -26.96 -12.10 -13.39
C CYS A 499 -27.44 -12.85 -14.63
N VAL A 500 -26.67 -12.82 -15.72
CA VAL A 500 -27.07 -13.46 -17.00
C VAL A 500 -26.67 -14.94 -17.02
N ASP A 501 -25.40 -15.24 -16.81
CA ASP A 501 -24.88 -16.62 -16.83
C ASP A 501 -25.22 -17.35 -15.52
N ASN A 502 -25.69 -16.64 -14.49
CA ASN A 502 -25.98 -17.13 -13.15
C ASN A 502 -24.82 -17.97 -12.55
N ALA A 503 -23.58 -17.60 -12.89
CA ALA A 503 -22.40 -18.32 -12.43
C ALA A 503 -22.12 -18.03 -10.95
N ARG A 504 -21.56 -19.01 -10.25
CA ARG A 504 -21.03 -18.89 -8.89
C ARG A 504 -19.65 -19.56 -8.82
N PRO A 505 -18.75 -19.12 -7.91
CA PRO A 505 -17.43 -19.72 -7.76
C PRO A 505 -17.52 -21.24 -7.53
N GLY A 506 -16.71 -22.01 -8.27
CA GLY A 506 -16.70 -23.47 -8.15
C GLY A 506 -16.35 -23.95 -6.73
N ILE A 507 -17.15 -24.87 -6.19
CA ILE A 507 -16.93 -25.46 -4.87
C ILE A 507 -16.00 -26.67 -5.02
N PRO A 508 -14.85 -26.73 -4.32
CA PRO A 508 -13.99 -27.91 -4.34
C PRO A 508 -14.72 -29.16 -3.83
N THR A 509 -14.47 -30.31 -4.44
CA THR A 509 -14.90 -31.60 -3.89
C THR A 509 -14.14 -31.85 -2.59
N ASP A 510 -14.88 -31.99 -1.48
CA ASP A 510 -14.34 -32.32 -0.16
C ASP A 510 -15.33 -33.29 0.53
N THR A 511 -14.79 -34.30 1.19
CA THR A 511 -15.59 -35.34 1.88
C THR A 511 -15.84 -35.01 3.35
N HIS A 512 -15.16 -34.01 3.90
CA HIS A 512 -15.28 -33.69 5.31
C HIS A 512 -16.66 -33.06 5.63
N PRO A 513 -17.43 -33.56 6.61
CA PRO A 513 -18.78 -33.06 6.93
C PRO A 513 -18.83 -31.56 7.19
N THR A 514 -17.86 -31.03 7.94
CA THR A 514 -17.71 -29.58 8.21
C THR A 514 -17.56 -28.78 6.92
N MET A 515 -16.76 -29.25 5.96
CA MET A 515 -16.56 -28.56 4.69
C MET A 515 -17.82 -28.60 3.83
N GLN A 516 -18.51 -29.75 3.79
CA GLN A 516 -19.80 -29.88 3.11
C GLN A 516 -20.87 -28.95 3.73
N GLY A 517 -20.88 -28.84 5.06
CA GLY A 517 -21.73 -27.89 5.78
C GLY A 517 -21.43 -26.44 5.40
N MET A 518 -20.15 -26.05 5.35
CA MET A 518 -19.73 -24.72 4.88
C MET A 518 -20.16 -24.47 3.42
N PHE A 519 -20.04 -25.47 2.55
CA PHE A 519 -20.46 -25.38 1.16
C PHE A 519 -21.98 -25.22 1.01
N SER A 520 -22.77 -25.92 1.83
CA SER A 520 -24.23 -25.70 1.87
C SER A 520 -24.58 -24.31 2.34
N LEU A 521 -23.95 -23.86 3.44
CA LEU A 521 -24.15 -22.53 4.01
C LEU A 521 -23.86 -21.42 2.99
N MET A 522 -22.75 -21.52 2.25
CA MET A 522 -22.41 -20.55 1.20
C MET A 522 -23.45 -20.52 0.08
N ARG A 523 -23.99 -21.69 -0.33
CA ARG A 523 -25.03 -21.77 -1.36
C ARG A 523 -26.30 -21.03 -0.99
N GLU A 524 -26.70 -21.12 0.27
CA GLU A 524 -27.84 -20.38 0.80
C GLU A 524 -27.56 -18.87 0.90
N CYS A 525 -26.31 -18.48 1.19
CA CYS A 525 -25.94 -17.07 1.36
C CYS A 525 -25.75 -16.31 0.04
N TRP A 526 -25.27 -16.95 -1.04
CA TRP A 526 -25.06 -16.29 -2.34
C TRP A 526 -26.19 -16.56 -3.37
N HIS A 527 -27.36 -16.95 -2.88
CA HIS A 527 -28.50 -17.26 -3.72
C HIS A 527 -28.92 -16.06 -4.59
N GLN A 528 -29.41 -16.33 -5.81
CA GLN A 528 -29.83 -15.29 -6.77
C GLN A 528 -30.91 -14.39 -6.16
N ASN A 529 -32.00 -14.98 -5.68
CA ASN A 529 -33.04 -14.26 -4.95
C ASN A 529 -32.52 -13.80 -3.57
N PRO A 530 -32.51 -12.50 -3.24
CA PRO A 530 -32.04 -11.99 -1.96
C PRO A 530 -32.93 -12.39 -0.77
N SER A 531 -34.23 -12.65 -0.97
CA SER A 531 -35.16 -12.94 0.14
C SER A 531 -34.95 -14.28 0.82
N VAL A 532 -34.28 -15.23 0.16
CA VAL A 532 -33.98 -16.56 0.72
C VAL A 532 -32.61 -16.64 1.39
N ARG A 533 -31.79 -15.58 1.29
CA ARG A 533 -30.47 -15.55 1.91
C ARG A 533 -30.61 -15.54 3.42
N LEU A 534 -29.73 -16.28 4.09
CA LEU A 534 -29.76 -16.39 5.55
C LEU A 534 -29.39 -15.07 6.23
N PRO A 535 -30.07 -14.67 7.32
CA PRO A 535 -29.61 -13.54 8.12
C PRO A 535 -28.33 -13.90 8.89
N ALA A 536 -27.49 -12.89 9.21
CA ALA A 536 -26.20 -13.09 9.89
C ALA A 536 -26.31 -13.91 11.18
N LEU A 537 -27.38 -13.75 11.96
CA LEU A 537 -27.62 -14.54 13.18
C LEU A 537 -27.76 -16.04 12.90
N ARG A 538 -28.46 -16.38 11.81
CA ARG A 538 -28.64 -17.78 11.39
C ARG A 538 -27.31 -18.37 10.93
N ILE A 539 -26.49 -17.59 10.21
CA ILE A 539 -25.14 -17.99 9.81
C ILE A 539 -24.28 -18.29 11.05
N LYS A 540 -24.27 -17.38 12.05
CA LYS A 540 -23.55 -17.58 13.32
C LYS A 540 -23.94 -18.90 13.98
N LYS A 541 -25.25 -19.15 14.15
CA LYS A 541 -25.78 -20.37 14.78
C LYS A 541 -25.40 -21.63 13.99
N THR A 542 -25.45 -21.58 12.65
CA THR A 542 -25.04 -22.72 11.81
C THR A 542 -23.54 -23.00 11.92
N LEU A 543 -22.68 -21.97 11.93
CA LEU A 543 -21.23 -22.14 12.11
C LEU A 543 -20.89 -22.74 13.47
N LEU A 544 -21.53 -22.28 14.55
CA LEU A 544 -21.34 -22.86 15.89
C LEU A 544 -21.75 -24.34 15.91
N LYS A 545 -22.87 -24.69 15.28
CA LYS A 545 -23.30 -26.09 15.17
C LYS A 545 -22.31 -26.94 14.37
N LEU A 546 -21.76 -26.42 13.28
CA LEU A 546 -20.73 -27.12 12.49
C LEU A 546 -19.44 -27.30 13.29
N ALA A 547 -19.03 -26.30 14.07
CA ALA A 547 -17.85 -26.36 14.92
C ALA A 547 -18.03 -27.38 16.06
N ALA A 548 -19.19 -27.39 16.73
CA ALA A 548 -19.49 -28.33 17.81
C ALA A 548 -19.49 -29.80 17.35
N ASN A 549 -19.82 -30.06 16.08
CA ASN A 549 -19.82 -31.39 15.49
C ASN A 549 -18.44 -31.83 14.96
N ASP A 550 -17.40 -31.02 15.15
CA ASP A 550 -16.06 -31.27 14.63
C ASP A 550 -15.02 -31.27 15.75
N ASN A 551 -14.58 -32.47 16.15
CA ASN A 551 -13.64 -32.67 17.26
C ASN A 551 -12.29 -31.95 17.09
N ALA A 552 -11.92 -31.54 15.88
CA ALA A 552 -10.68 -30.79 15.64
C ALA A 552 -10.83 -29.28 15.92
N ILE A 553 -12.04 -28.82 16.24
CA ILE A 553 -12.38 -27.41 16.44
C ILE A 553 -12.71 -27.22 17.92
N ARG A 554 -11.89 -26.42 18.60
CA ARG A 554 -12.12 -26.04 19.99
C ARG A 554 -12.39 -24.54 20.03
N LEU A 555 -13.62 -24.16 20.36
CA LEU A 555 -13.98 -22.76 20.54
C LEU A 555 -14.10 -22.51 22.04
N ASP A 556 -13.58 -21.38 22.51
CA ASP A 556 -13.72 -21.01 23.92
C ASP A 556 -15.20 -20.79 24.26
N GLU A 557 -15.63 -21.29 25.43
CA GLU A 557 -17.03 -21.35 25.88
C GLU A 557 -17.69 -19.96 26.03
N ASP A 558 -16.91 -18.88 26.13
CA ASP A 558 -17.39 -17.48 26.19
C ASP A 558 -18.09 -17.00 24.91
N THR A 559 -18.21 -17.87 23.89
CA THR A 559 -18.96 -17.58 22.66
C THR A 559 -20.48 -17.58 22.85
N GLU A 560 -20.96 -18.05 24.00
CA GLU A 560 -22.34 -17.95 24.47
C GLU A 560 -22.52 -16.76 25.42
N VAL A 561 -22.75 -15.55 24.88
CA VAL A 561 -23.34 -14.47 25.68
C VAL A 561 -24.65 -14.01 25.03
N TYR A 562 -25.61 -13.84 25.93
CA TYR A 562 -27.07 -13.83 25.86
C TYR A 562 -27.68 -12.85 24.84
N VAL A 563 -28.86 -13.26 24.36
CA VAL A 563 -29.80 -12.52 23.48
C VAL A 563 -30.19 -11.18 24.09
#